data_AF-A0A968JI87-F1
#
_entry.id   AF-A0A968JI87-F1
#
_cell.length_a   1.000
_cell.length_b   1.000
_cell.length_c   1.000
_cell.angle_alpha   90.00
_cell.angle_beta   90.00
_cell.angle_gamma   90.00
#
_symmetry.space_group_name_H-M   'P 1'
#
loop_
_entity.id
_entity.type
_entity.pdbx_description
1 polymer ?
#
loop_
_entity_poly.entity_id
_entity_poly.type
_entity_poly.pdbx_seq_one_letter_code
_entity_poly.pdbx_strand_id
1 'polypeptide(L)'
;MNFIHIGIIAKTLNIAQKRVENTIQLFAEGATIPFVARYRKEATGGLDEVQIAAIQKEQKRLEEVDKRRESILKSIEEQGKLTDELRKKIEASWEMTELEDWYLPYKRKRKTRASVAKERGLEPLAALLLEQKSHLIESLAQAYLNEEVPTVEAALQGARDIIAELVNEDPQARNSVRQVFKRAATVKTKVAKGKEEEGKQYQDYFEFEEALQKIPSHRLLAIFRAEAQGILRVSVEPQAEPIISKLERQFIKGYGKAADQVKMAIEDSYKRLLAPSIETEFRNMAKEKADTEAIDVFSSNLKQLLLTPPLGQKCVLAIDPGYRTGCKVTCLGENGDLLHHTAIYPHPPQNQFNEATKTLQHLVQQFNIQAIAIGNGTASRETVAFCQSIRFDMPVAVFTVNEAGASIYSASDVARAEFPDQDVTVRGAVSIGRRLMDPLAELVKIDPKSIGVGQYQHDVNQIKLKESLDRAVESCVNSVGININTASTHLLTYVSGLGASLANNIVQYRSEIGAFQSRAELKKVPRMGTKAILTAMRWFLA
;
A
#
# COMPACT_ATOMS: atom_id res chain seq x y z
N MET A 1 22.59 -16.86 -6.12
CA MET A 1 21.23 -17.38 -6.40
C MET A 1 20.96 -18.48 -5.38
N ASN A 2 19.86 -18.42 -4.62
CA ASN A 2 19.55 -19.40 -3.57
C ASN A 2 18.58 -20.46 -4.14
N PHE A 3 19.03 -21.72 -4.30
CA PHE A 3 18.22 -22.81 -4.84
C PHE A 3 16.99 -23.14 -3.98
N ILE A 4 17.08 -22.91 -2.66
CA ILE A 4 15.95 -23.12 -1.75
C ILE A 4 14.85 -22.10 -2.05
N HIS A 5 15.20 -20.84 -2.32
CA HIS A 5 14.22 -19.81 -2.68
C HIS A 5 13.47 -20.19 -3.95
N ILE A 6 14.19 -20.63 -4.98
CA ILE A 6 13.60 -21.08 -6.25
C ILE A 6 12.59 -22.21 -6.00
N GLY A 7 12.96 -23.19 -5.16
CA GLY A 7 12.08 -24.30 -4.80
C GLY A 7 10.81 -23.85 -4.07
N ILE A 8 10.92 -22.93 -3.11
CA ILE A 8 9.78 -22.39 -2.36
C ILE A 8 8.87 -21.59 -3.28
N ILE A 9 9.42 -20.65 -4.07
CA ILE A 9 8.65 -19.80 -4.99
C ILE A 9 7.91 -20.66 -6.02
N ALA A 10 8.58 -21.65 -6.60
CA ALA A 10 7.99 -22.58 -7.56
C ALA A 10 6.78 -23.31 -6.98
N LYS A 11 6.87 -23.79 -5.74
CA LYS A 11 5.78 -24.48 -5.05
C LYS A 11 4.63 -23.53 -4.69
N THR A 12 4.95 -22.35 -4.16
CA THR A 12 3.96 -21.37 -3.71
C THR A 12 3.15 -20.81 -4.88
N LEU A 13 3.81 -20.50 -6.00
CA LEU A 13 3.16 -19.92 -7.17
C LEU A 13 2.67 -20.96 -8.18
N ASN A 14 2.96 -22.24 -7.94
CA ASN A 14 2.71 -23.34 -8.88
C ASN A 14 3.33 -23.08 -10.27
N ILE A 15 4.60 -22.67 -10.29
CA ILE A 15 5.38 -22.37 -11.50
C ILE A 15 6.59 -23.31 -11.55
N ALA A 16 6.94 -23.81 -12.74
CA ALA A 16 8.11 -24.66 -12.91
C ALA A 16 9.41 -23.95 -12.45
N GLN A 17 10.26 -24.64 -11.68
CA GLN A 17 11.49 -24.08 -11.09
C GLN A 17 12.37 -23.36 -12.11
N LYS A 18 12.58 -23.96 -13.29
CA LYS A 18 13.41 -23.37 -14.36
C LYS A 18 12.89 -22.00 -14.84
N ARG A 19 11.57 -21.80 -14.85
CA ARG A 19 10.96 -20.51 -15.24
C ARG A 19 11.19 -19.45 -14.16
N VAL A 20 11.09 -19.85 -12.89
CA VAL A 20 11.38 -18.99 -11.73
C VAL A 20 12.86 -18.58 -11.75
N GLU A 21 13.76 -19.55 -11.89
CA GLU A 21 15.22 -19.33 -11.97
C GLU A 21 15.59 -18.32 -13.05
N ASN A 22 15.14 -18.55 -14.28
CA ASN A 22 15.40 -17.65 -15.40
C ASN A 22 14.84 -16.23 -15.15
N THR A 23 13.66 -16.13 -14.54
CA THR A 23 13.04 -14.83 -14.22
C THR A 23 13.85 -14.07 -13.16
N ILE A 24 14.30 -14.76 -12.11
CA ILE A 24 15.15 -14.19 -11.06
C ILE A 24 16.50 -13.74 -11.64
N GLN A 25 17.09 -14.52 -12.52
CA GLN A 25 18.33 -14.14 -13.19
C GLN A 25 18.16 -12.86 -14.02
N LEU A 26 17.08 -12.73 -14.78
CA LEU A 26 16.77 -11.51 -15.53
C LEU A 26 16.65 -10.29 -14.62
N PHE A 27 16.05 -10.44 -13.44
CA PHE A 27 15.99 -9.35 -12.45
C PHE A 27 17.36 -9.01 -11.86
N ALA A 28 18.21 -10.01 -11.59
CA ALA A 28 19.59 -9.79 -11.14
C ALA A 28 20.42 -9.05 -12.19
N GLU A 29 20.14 -9.26 -13.48
CA GLU A 29 20.73 -8.51 -14.59
C GLU A 29 20.14 -7.10 -14.76
N GLY A 30 19.16 -6.71 -13.93
CA GLY A 30 18.50 -5.41 -13.95
C GLY A 30 17.45 -5.28 -15.06
N ALA A 31 16.77 -6.36 -15.42
CA ALA A 31 15.57 -6.29 -16.28
C ALA A 31 14.35 -5.80 -15.48
N THR A 32 13.44 -5.09 -16.15
CA THR A 32 12.16 -4.65 -15.58
C THR A 32 11.05 -5.64 -15.91
N ILE A 33 9.94 -5.60 -15.16
CA ILE A 33 8.79 -6.48 -15.41
C ILE A 33 8.26 -6.34 -16.86
N PRO A 34 7.99 -5.13 -17.39
CA PRO A 34 7.51 -4.98 -18.76
C PRO A 34 8.51 -5.52 -19.80
N PHE A 35 9.81 -5.35 -19.54
CA PHE A 35 10.84 -5.87 -20.43
C PHE A 35 10.84 -7.40 -20.47
N VAL A 36 10.76 -8.06 -19.31
CA VAL A 36 10.74 -9.52 -19.21
C VAL A 36 9.49 -10.08 -19.90
N ALA A 37 8.31 -9.52 -19.60
CA ALA A 37 7.05 -9.99 -20.15
C ALA A 37 6.96 -9.83 -21.68
N ARG A 38 7.53 -8.76 -22.25
CA ARG A 38 7.46 -8.48 -23.69
C ARG A 38 8.57 -9.13 -24.50
N TYR A 39 9.81 -9.13 -24.00
CA TYR A 39 11.00 -9.47 -24.80
C TYR A 39 11.78 -10.69 -24.32
N ARG A 40 11.37 -11.32 -23.21
CA ARG A 40 12.01 -12.52 -22.66
C ARG A 40 11.02 -13.68 -22.46
N LYS A 41 9.96 -13.70 -23.27
CA LYS A 41 8.93 -14.76 -23.23
C LYS A 41 9.52 -16.17 -23.37
N GLU A 42 10.49 -16.36 -24.26
CA GLU A 42 11.11 -17.67 -24.45
C GLU A 42 11.91 -18.10 -23.21
N ALA A 43 12.68 -17.18 -22.62
CA ALA A 43 13.46 -17.44 -21.41
C ALA A 43 12.56 -17.75 -20.20
N THR A 44 11.41 -17.08 -20.07
CA THR A 44 10.47 -17.34 -18.97
C THR A 44 9.46 -18.44 -19.25
N GLY A 45 9.38 -18.96 -20.48
CA GLY A 45 8.36 -19.92 -20.88
C GLY A 45 6.95 -19.31 -20.98
N GLY A 46 6.87 -18.02 -21.32
CA GLY A 46 5.62 -17.31 -21.60
C GLY A 46 4.89 -16.76 -20.38
N LEU A 47 5.60 -16.49 -19.27
CA LEU A 47 4.98 -15.88 -18.09
C LEU A 47 4.44 -14.47 -18.41
N ASP A 48 3.26 -14.16 -17.88
CA ASP A 48 2.68 -12.81 -17.97
C ASP A 48 3.25 -11.86 -16.89
N GLU A 49 2.90 -10.58 -16.98
CA GLU A 49 3.37 -9.55 -16.04
C GLU A 49 2.97 -9.84 -14.59
N VAL A 50 1.80 -10.46 -14.38
CA VAL A 50 1.26 -10.76 -13.04
C VAL A 50 2.11 -11.85 -12.38
N GLN A 51 2.40 -12.92 -13.12
CA GLN A 51 3.24 -14.02 -12.66
C GLN A 51 4.68 -13.55 -12.41
N ILE A 52 5.23 -12.74 -13.31
CA ILE A 52 6.59 -12.18 -13.17
C ILE A 52 6.68 -11.28 -11.93
N ALA A 53 5.67 -10.43 -11.69
CA ALA A 53 5.61 -9.58 -10.49
C ALA A 53 5.48 -10.42 -9.20
N ALA A 54 4.69 -11.50 -9.22
CA ALA A 54 4.54 -12.40 -8.09
C ALA A 54 5.86 -13.09 -7.72
N ILE A 55 6.64 -13.54 -8.71
CA ILE A 55 7.99 -14.11 -8.49
C ILE A 55 8.90 -13.09 -7.81
N GLN A 56 8.93 -11.85 -8.30
CA GLN A 56 9.75 -10.79 -7.70
C GLN A 56 9.35 -10.49 -6.25
N LYS A 57 8.05 -10.48 -5.96
CA LYS A 57 7.51 -10.25 -4.61
C LYS A 57 7.93 -11.35 -3.65
N GLU A 58 7.75 -12.62 -4.03
CA GLU A 58 8.14 -13.74 -3.16
C GLU A 58 9.66 -13.84 -2.98
N GLN A 59 10.44 -13.52 -4.01
CA GLN A 59 11.89 -13.44 -3.88
C GLN A 59 12.30 -12.42 -2.82
N LYS A 60 11.76 -11.18 -2.89
CA LYS A 60 12.05 -10.14 -1.88
C LYS A 60 11.66 -10.57 -0.48
N ARG A 61 10.49 -11.19 -0.31
CA ARG A 61 10.03 -11.71 0.99
C ARG A 61 11.02 -12.71 1.58
N LEU A 62 11.51 -13.65 0.77
CA LEU A 62 12.47 -14.66 1.23
C LEU A 62 13.84 -14.05 1.55
N GLU A 63 14.29 -13.06 0.80
CA GLU A 63 15.51 -12.30 1.12
C GLU A 63 15.39 -11.54 2.46
N GLU A 64 14.21 -11.01 2.80
CA GLU A 64 13.94 -10.41 4.10
C GLU A 64 13.95 -11.44 5.24
N VAL A 65 13.39 -12.63 4.99
CA VAL A 65 13.42 -13.77 5.93
C VAL A 65 14.86 -14.20 6.20
N ASP A 66 15.70 -14.36 5.17
CA ASP A 66 17.11 -14.70 5.31
C ASP A 66 17.87 -13.68 6.17
N LYS A 67 17.74 -12.38 5.85
CA LYS A 67 18.38 -11.30 6.62
C LYS A 67 17.93 -11.30 8.08
N ARG A 68 16.64 -11.55 8.32
CA ARG A 68 16.11 -11.59 9.68
C ARG A 68 16.60 -12.81 10.44
N ARG A 69 16.66 -13.98 9.79
CA ARG A 69 17.20 -15.22 10.34
C ARG A 69 18.64 -15.05 10.79
N GLU A 70 19.50 -14.48 9.95
CA GLU A 70 20.90 -14.19 10.28
C GLU A 70 21.01 -13.26 11.51
N SER A 71 20.21 -12.20 11.55
CA SER A 71 20.16 -11.29 12.70
C SER A 71 19.73 -11.98 13.99
N ILE A 72 18.77 -12.91 13.93
CA ILE A 72 18.28 -13.67 15.08
C ILE A 72 19.37 -14.63 15.58
N LEU A 73 19.96 -15.42 14.68
CA LEU A 73 21.02 -16.37 15.02
C LEU A 73 22.18 -15.66 15.72
N LYS A 74 22.66 -14.55 15.14
CA LYS A 74 23.72 -13.73 15.74
C LYS A 74 23.34 -13.23 17.13
N SER A 75 22.12 -12.72 17.32
CA SER A 75 21.69 -12.19 18.61
C SER A 75 21.59 -13.26 19.71
N ILE A 76 21.22 -14.50 19.37
CA ILE A 76 21.15 -15.62 20.31
C ILE A 76 22.55 -16.17 20.61
N GLU A 77 23.42 -16.21 19.60
CA GLU A 77 24.82 -16.62 19.74
C GLU A 77 25.61 -15.67 20.65
N GLU A 78 25.43 -14.36 20.50
CA GLU A 78 26.03 -13.34 21.38
C GLU A 78 25.59 -13.48 22.86
N GLN A 79 24.44 -14.12 23.12
CA GLN A 79 23.96 -14.41 24.47
C GLN A 79 24.48 -15.75 25.01
N GLY A 80 25.20 -16.53 24.21
CA GLY A 80 25.66 -17.88 24.57
C GLY A 80 24.53 -18.91 24.73
N LYS A 81 23.35 -18.64 24.16
CA LYS A 81 22.14 -19.48 24.31
C LYS A 81 21.77 -20.28 23.06
N LEU A 82 22.58 -20.19 22.00
CA LEU A 82 22.30 -20.86 20.73
C LEU A 82 22.71 -22.33 20.79
N THR A 83 21.74 -23.21 21.02
CA THR A 83 21.96 -24.66 20.95
C THR A 83 21.88 -25.15 19.50
N ASP A 84 22.50 -26.31 19.20
CA ASP A 84 22.42 -26.92 17.87
C ASP A 84 20.99 -27.28 17.45
N GLU A 85 20.15 -27.68 18.40
CA GLU A 85 18.74 -27.95 18.14
C GLU A 85 17.98 -26.68 17.76
N LEU A 86 18.20 -25.58 18.49
CA LEU A 86 17.57 -24.29 18.20
C LEU A 86 18.05 -23.72 16.86
N ARG A 87 19.35 -23.83 16.56
CA ARG A 87 19.93 -23.43 15.28
C ARG A 87 19.23 -24.14 14.12
N LYS A 88 19.09 -25.47 14.18
CA LYS A 88 18.41 -26.25 13.15
C LYS A 88 16.94 -25.84 12.96
N LYS A 89 16.22 -25.54 14.04
CA LYS A 89 14.84 -25.06 13.96
C LYS A 89 14.74 -23.70 13.25
N ILE A 90 15.58 -22.75 13.63
CA ILE A 90 15.62 -21.40 13.02
C ILE A 90 16.03 -21.46 11.54
N GLU A 91 16.99 -22.31 11.18
CA GLU A 91 17.42 -22.52 9.80
C GLU A 91 16.34 -23.15 8.91
N ALA A 92 15.47 -23.98 9.50
CA ALA A 92 14.37 -24.62 8.79
C ALA A 92 13.13 -23.72 8.61
N SER A 93 13.02 -22.61 9.36
CA SER A 93 11.86 -21.70 9.32
C SER A 93 11.92 -20.73 8.13
N TRP A 94 10.86 -20.70 7.32
CA TRP A 94 10.70 -19.83 6.14
C TRP A 94 9.58 -18.80 6.26
N GLU A 95 8.92 -18.79 7.42
CA GLU A 95 7.89 -17.83 7.77
C GLU A 95 8.42 -16.87 8.83
N MET A 96 8.21 -15.57 8.61
CA MET A 96 8.69 -14.52 9.52
C MET A 96 8.14 -14.68 10.94
N THR A 97 6.88 -15.09 11.05
CA THR A 97 6.19 -15.31 12.33
C THR A 97 6.83 -16.44 13.14
N GLU A 98 7.23 -17.53 12.48
CA GLU A 98 7.89 -18.66 13.13
C GLU A 98 9.28 -18.28 13.62
N LEU A 99 10.05 -17.51 12.83
CA LEU A 99 11.34 -16.97 13.26
C LEU A 99 11.22 -16.07 14.49
N GLU A 100 10.22 -15.17 14.52
CA GLU A 100 10.00 -14.32 15.68
C GLU A 100 9.58 -15.10 16.93
N ASP A 101 8.84 -16.20 16.78
CA ASP A 101 8.48 -17.08 17.91
C ASP A 101 9.72 -17.74 18.52
N TRP A 102 10.60 -18.31 17.69
CA TRP A 102 11.87 -18.88 18.18
C TRP A 102 12.76 -17.82 18.84
N TYR A 103 12.70 -16.58 18.37
CA TYR A 103 13.49 -15.47 18.92
C TYR A 103 12.89 -14.86 20.19
N LEU A 104 11.58 -14.99 20.41
CA LEU A 104 10.83 -14.32 21.48
C LEU A 104 11.44 -14.49 22.89
N PRO A 105 11.95 -15.68 23.30
CA PRO A 105 12.60 -15.86 24.61
C PRO A 105 13.90 -15.06 24.77
N TYR A 106 14.59 -14.77 23.67
CA TYR A 106 15.92 -14.15 23.64
C TYR A 106 15.88 -12.65 23.34
N LYS A 107 14.71 -12.13 22.99
CA LYS A 107 14.50 -10.71 22.73
C LYS A 107 14.70 -9.92 24.03
N ARG A 108 15.44 -8.82 23.98
CA ARG A 108 15.63 -7.91 25.14
C ARG A 108 14.27 -7.35 25.56
N LYS A 109 13.86 -7.62 26.81
CA LYS A 109 12.58 -7.20 27.38
C LYS A 109 12.79 -6.10 28.43
N ARG A 110 11.79 -5.22 28.57
CA ARG A 110 11.67 -4.37 29.76
C ARG A 110 11.43 -5.27 30.99
N LYS A 111 11.66 -4.74 32.19
CA LYS A 111 11.41 -5.45 33.45
C LYS A 111 9.96 -5.97 33.49
N THR A 112 9.76 -7.29 33.40
CA THR A 112 8.44 -7.95 33.38
C THR A 112 8.08 -8.46 34.77
N ARG A 113 6.81 -8.80 35.02
CA ARG A 113 6.41 -9.43 36.29
C ARG A 113 7.18 -10.74 36.53
N ALA A 114 7.39 -11.53 35.47
CA ALA A 114 8.18 -12.74 35.52
C ALA A 114 9.67 -12.47 35.78
N SER A 115 10.27 -11.44 35.17
CA SER A 115 11.68 -11.10 35.44
C SER A 115 11.88 -10.63 36.88
N VAL A 116 10.95 -9.84 37.43
CA VAL A 116 10.95 -9.45 38.85
C VAL A 116 10.83 -10.69 39.75
N ALA A 117 9.94 -11.62 39.42
CA ALA A 117 9.78 -12.85 40.18
C ALA A 117 11.04 -13.75 40.10
N LYS A 118 11.71 -13.81 38.95
CA LYS A 118 13.01 -14.51 38.77
C LYS A 118 14.11 -13.87 39.61
N GLU A 119 14.23 -12.53 39.60
CA GLU A 119 15.17 -11.78 40.45
C GLU A 119 14.96 -12.05 41.95
N ARG A 120 13.71 -12.29 42.35
CA ARG A 120 13.32 -12.67 43.72
C ARG A 120 13.53 -14.15 44.06
N GLY A 121 14.09 -14.93 43.15
CA GLY A 121 14.40 -16.35 43.37
C GLY A 121 13.18 -17.29 43.29
N LEU A 122 12.09 -16.89 42.64
CA LEU A 122 10.86 -17.71 42.54
C LEU A 122 10.85 -18.71 41.37
N GLU A 123 11.91 -18.75 40.56
CA GLU A 123 12.03 -19.66 39.42
C GLU A 123 11.97 -21.15 39.80
N PRO A 124 12.63 -21.62 40.88
CA PRO A 124 12.51 -23.01 41.31
C PRO A 124 11.08 -23.36 41.77
N LEU A 125 10.36 -22.42 42.40
CA LEU A 125 8.95 -22.63 42.78
C LEU A 125 8.06 -22.79 41.55
N ALA A 126 8.27 -21.96 40.51
CA ALA A 126 7.55 -22.09 39.24
C ALA A 126 7.80 -23.44 38.56
N ALA A 127 9.05 -23.93 38.56
CA ALA A 127 9.39 -25.24 38.02
C ALA A 127 8.69 -26.38 38.77
N LEU A 128 8.66 -26.32 40.11
CA LEU A 128 7.95 -27.31 40.94
C LEU A 128 6.43 -27.32 40.66
N LEU A 129 5.82 -26.15 40.48
CA LEU A 129 4.41 -26.06 40.11
C LEU A 129 4.14 -26.65 38.72
N LEU A 130 5.03 -26.45 37.74
CA LEU A 130 4.91 -27.01 36.38
C LEU A 130 5.07 -28.54 36.32
N GLU A 131 5.75 -29.14 37.30
CA GLU A 131 5.78 -30.60 37.46
C GLU A 131 4.42 -31.15 37.88
N GLN A 132 3.61 -30.37 38.62
CA GLN A 132 2.26 -30.73 39.08
C GLN A 132 2.18 -32.00 39.93
N LYS A 133 3.26 -32.35 40.65
CA LYS A 133 3.33 -33.57 41.48
C LYS A 133 3.03 -33.34 42.97
N SER A 134 3.12 -32.10 43.46
CA SER A 134 2.99 -31.80 44.90
C SER A 134 1.58 -31.36 45.28
N HIS A 135 1.11 -31.85 46.43
CA HIS A 135 -0.15 -31.44 47.06
C HIS A 135 0.03 -30.36 48.14
N LEU A 136 1.27 -30.11 48.59
CA LEU A 136 1.61 -29.17 49.68
C LEU A 136 2.20 -27.87 49.11
N ILE A 137 1.45 -27.21 48.23
CA ILE A 137 1.94 -26.01 47.53
C ILE A 137 2.22 -24.85 48.49
N GLU A 138 1.43 -24.71 49.57
CA GLU A 138 1.61 -23.64 50.54
C GLU A 138 2.91 -23.82 51.33
N SER A 139 3.23 -25.05 51.72
CA SER A 139 4.49 -25.38 52.41
C SER A 139 5.71 -25.20 51.51
N LEU A 140 5.59 -25.56 50.22
CA LEU A 140 6.66 -25.28 49.25
C LEU A 140 6.90 -23.79 49.09
N ALA A 141 5.84 -22.98 49.01
CA ALA A 141 5.93 -21.53 48.87
C ALA A 141 6.51 -20.83 50.11
N GLN A 142 6.32 -21.38 51.32
CA GLN A 142 6.91 -20.84 52.55
C GLN A 142 8.45 -20.78 52.50
N ALA A 143 9.10 -21.72 51.80
CA ALA A 143 10.55 -21.75 51.65
C ALA A 143 11.13 -20.58 50.83
N TYR A 144 10.27 -19.81 50.14
CA TYR A 144 10.66 -18.71 49.26
C TYR A 144 10.26 -17.32 49.81
N LEU A 145 9.81 -17.25 51.07
CA LEU A 145 9.47 -15.98 51.71
C LEU A 145 10.72 -15.19 52.09
N ASN A 146 10.71 -13.89 51.81
CA ASN A 146 11.76 -12.94 52.14
C ASN A 146 11.19 -11.51 52.26
N GLU A 147 12.03 -10.50 52.48
CA GLU A 147 11.59 -9.10 52.60
C GLU A 147 10.84 -8.60 51.36
N GLU A 148 11.20 -9.08 50.16
CA GLU A 148 10.54 -8.72 48.90
C GLU A 148 9.33 -9.60 48.55
N VAL A 149 9.19 -10.76 49.20
CA VAL A 149 8.12 -11.74 49.02
C VAL A 149 7.54 -12.08 50.40
N PRO A 150 6.69 -11.21 50.97
CA PRO A 150 6.30 -11.30 52.38
C PRO A 150 5.22 -12.35 52.66
N THR A 151 4.53 -12.85 51.65
CA THR A 151 3.39 -13.78 51.81
C THR A 151 3.43 -14.96 50.84
N VAL A 152 2.82 -16.07 51.24
CA VAL A 152 2.66 -17.27 50.40
C VAL A 152 1.96 -16.93 49.09
N GLU A 153 0.92 -16.08 49.13
CA GLU A 153 0.23 -15.64 47.91
C GLU A 153 1.13 -14.82 46.99
N ALA A 154 2.02 -13.98 47.54
CA ALA A 154 3.00 -13.25 46.73
C ALA A 154 4.01 -14.19 46.05
N ALA A 155 4.44 -15.26 46.74
CA ALA A 155 5.32 -16.28 46.18
C ALA A 155 4.61 -17.07 45.05
N LEU A 156 3.38 -17.52 45.29
CA LEU A 156 2.57 -18.22 44.29
C LEU A 156 2.24 -17.31 43.09
N GLN A 157 1.90 -16.05 43.32
CA GLN A 157 1.67 -15.08 42.24
C GLN A 157 2.93 -14.87 41.39
N GLY A 158 4.10 -14.69 42.01
CA GLY A 158 5.35 -14.56 41.27
C GLY A 158 5.69 -15.82 40.46
N ALA A 159 5.45 -17.01 41.02
CA ALA A 159 5.58 -18.26 40.29
C ALA A 159 4.59 -18.36 39.11
N ARG A 160 3.33 -17.96 39.29
CA ARG A 160 2.33 -17.86 38.20
C ARG A 160 2.76 -16.88 37.12
N ASP A 161 3.32 -15.73 37.48
CA ASP A 161 3.82 -14.74 36.50
C ASP A 161 4.93 -15.33 35.62
N ILE A 162 5.84 -16.14 36.21
CA ILE A 162 6.88 -16.87 35.46
C ILE A 162 6.25 -17.90 34.52
N ILE A 163 5.29 -18.70 35.01
CA ILE A 163 4.58 -19.70 34.19
C ILE A 163 3.82 -19.03 33.05
N ALA A 164 3.19 -17.89 33.30
CA ALA A 164 2.44 -17.15 32.29
C ALA A 164 3.36 -16.66 31.16
N GLU A 165 4.57 -16.22 31.48
CA GLU A 165 5.59 -15.84 30.49
C GLU A 165 6.07 -17.06 29.68
N LEU A 166 6.29 -18.20 30.34
CA LEU A 166 6.67 -19.45 29.68
C LEU A 166 5.60 -19.92 28.67
N VAL A 167 4.32 -19.89 29.06
CA VAL A 167 3.20 -20.27 28.16
C VAL A 167 3.08 -19.29 26.99
N ASN A 168 3.32 -17.99 27.21
CA ASN A 168 3.29 -16.98 26.15
C ASN A 168 4.40 -17.15 25.11
N GLU A 169 5.54 -17.68 25.55
CA GLU A 169 6.75 -17.85 24.75
C GLU A 169 6.85 -19.22 24.10
N ASP A 170 5.98 -20.17 24.46
CA ASP A 170 5.94 -21.49 23.86
C ASP A 170 5.38 -21.44 22.42
N PRO A 171 6.15 -21.87 21.39
CA PRO A 171 5.70 -21.81 20.00
C PRO A 171 4.45 -22.66 19.71
N GLN A 172 4.26 -23.78 20.42
CA GLN A 172 3.08 -24.64 20.22
C GLN A 172 1.81 -23.99 20.77
N ALA A 173 1.91 -23.36 21.94
CA ALA A 173 0.86 -22.56 22.56
C ALA A 173 0.46 -21.41 21.63
N ARG A 174 1.43 -20.59 21.19
CA ARG A 174 1.20 -19.48 20.26
C ARG A 174 0.51 -19.95 18.98
N ASN A 175 1.02 -21.01 18.35
CA ASN A 175 0.40 -21.57 17.14
C ASN A 175 -1.03 -22.05 17.41
N SER A 176 -1.30 -22.66 18.56
CA SER A 176 -2.64 -23.13 18.92
C SER A 176 -3.64 -21.99 19.06
N VAL A 177 -3.22 -20.87 19.65
CA VAL A 177 -4.00 -19.62 19.71
C VAL A 177 -4.23 -19.08 18.29
N ARG A 178 -3.18 -18.98 17.46
CA ARG A 178 -3.29 -18.51 16.07
C ARG A 178 -4.27 -19.33 15.24
N GLN A 179 -4.30 -20.65 15.40
CA GLN A 179 -5.24 -21.50 14.66
C GLN A 179 -6.70 -21.17 14.99
N VAL A 180 -6.99 -20.76 16.24
CA VAL A 180 -8.34 -20.34 16.62
C VAL A 180 -8.63 -18.94 16.09
N PHE A 181 -7.72 -17.97 16.26
CA PHE A 181 -7.86 -16.63 15.67
C PHE A 181 -8.11 -16.69 14.17
N LYS A 182 -7.32 -17.51 13.46
CA LYS A 182 -7.45 -17.71 12.02
C LYS A 182 -8.87 -18.11 11.66
N ARG A 183 -9.51 -19.01 12.41
CA ARG A 183 -10.82 -19.59 12.05
C ARG A 183 -12.01 -18.79 12.60
N ALA A 184 -11.85 -18.14 13.75
CA ALA A 184 -12.98 -17.67 14.56
C ALA A 184 -12.82 -16.25 15.10
N ALA A 185 -11.76 -15.51 14.74
CA ALA A 185 -11.66 -14.11 15.14
C ALA A 185 -12.80 -13.27 14.54
N THR A 186 -13.39 -12.42 15.38
CA THR A 186 -14.43 -11.47 15.00
C THR A 186 -13.92 -10.05 15.22
N VAL A 187 -14.18 -9.17 14.25
CA VAL A 187 -14.00 -7.73 14.40
C VAL A 187 -15.23 -7.22 15.14
N LYS A 188 -15.02 -6.63 16.32
CA LYS A 188 -16.06 -6.01 17.13
C LYS A 188 -15.77 -4.54 17.28
N THR A 189 -16.77 -3.69 17.08
CA THR A 189 -16.63 -2.25 17.23
C THR A 189 -17.66 -1.69 18.19
N LYS A 190 -17.24 -0.66 18.95
CA LYS A 190 -18.13 0.17 19.76
C LYS A 190 -17.78 1.63 19.58
N VAL A 191 -18.78 2.50 19.49
CA VAL A 191 -18.55 3.96 19.50
C VAL A 191 -17.89 4.39 20.81
N ALA A 192 -16.91 5.29 20.71
CA ALA A 192 -16.32 5.93 21.86
C ALA A 192 -17.35 6.88 22.51
N LYS A 193 -17.46 6.82 23.84
CA LYS A 193 -18.42 7.61 24.60
C LYS A 193 -18.30 9.11 24.27
N GLY A 194 -19.37 9.73 23.78
CA GLY A 194 -19.41 11.18 23.47
C GLY A 194 -18.92 11.53 22.06
N LYS A 195 -18.68 10.54 21.19
CA LYS A 195 -18.24 10.72 19.79
C LYS A 195 -19.34 10.40 18.77
N GLU A 196 -20.58 10.23 19.20
CA GLU A 196 -21.71 9.80 18.36
C GLU A 196 -22.04 10.82 17.25
N GLU A 197 -22.06 12.12 17.57
CA GLU A 197 -22.33 13.18 16.58
C GLU A 197 -21.14 13.41 15.62
N GLU A 198 -19.92 13.42 16.14
CA GLU A 198 -18.68 13.54 15.34
C GLU A 198 -18.50 12.33 14.40
N GLY A 199 -18.92 11.16 14.87
CA GLY A 199 -18.82 9.88 14.20
C GLY A 199 -19.97 9.54 13.27
N LYS A 200 -20.90 10.45 12.98
CA LYS A 200 -22.15 10.14 12.23
C LYS A 200 -21.91 9.43 10.89
N GLN A 201 -20.80 9.71 10.22
CA GLN A 201 -20.41 9.02 8.97
C GLN A 201 -20.05 7.53 9.15
N TYR A 202 -19.81 7.09 10.39
CA TYR A 202 -19.46 5.71 10.77
C TYR A 202 -20.59 5.05 11.57
N GLN A 203 -21.82 5.57 11.50
CA GLN A 203 -22.95 5.09 12.29
C GLN A 203 -23.20 3.58 12.10
N ASP A 204 -23.00 3.06 10.89
CA ASP A 204 -23.11 1.63 10.56
C ASP A 204 -22.11 0.74 11.34
N TYR A 205 -21.08 1.35 11.95
CA TYR A 205 -20.02 0.68 12.70
C TYR A 205 -20.04 1.01 14.20
N PHE A 206 -21.08 1.68 14.73
CA PHE A 206 -21.16 2.02 16.16
C PHE A 206 -21.35 0.80 17.05
N GLU A 207 -22.06 -0.21 16.58
CA GLU A 207 -22.19 -1.52 17.21
C GLU A 207 -22.19 -2.56 16.10
N PHE A 208 -21.01 -3.07 15.79
CA PHE A 208 -20.81 -3.96 14.66
C PHE A 208 -19.96 -5.16 15.05
N GLU A 209 -20.34 -6.33 14.51
CA GLU A 209 -19.65 -7.60 14.71
C GLU A 209 -19.63 -8.39 13.40
N GLU A 210 -18.45 -8.74 12.91
CA GLU A 210 -18.30 -9.60 11.72
C GLU A 210 -17.06 -10.48 11.83
N ALA A 211 -17.11 -11.67 11.23
CA ALA A 211 -15.95 -12.56 11.14
C ALA A 211 -14.81 -11.91 10.35
N LEU A 212 -13.59 -11.92 10.92
CA LEU A 212 -12.40 -11.30 10.31
C LEU A 212 -12.09 -11.85 8.91
N GLN A 213 -12.40 -13.13 8.64
CA GLN A 213 -12.16 -13.73 7.33
C GLN A 213 -13.10 -13.21 6.23
N LYS A 214 -14.30 -12.73 6.61
CA LYS A 214 -15.37 -12.35 5.69
C LYS A 214 -15.47 -10.85 5.46
N ILE A 215 -14.88 -10.04 6.35
CA ILE A 215 -14.95 -8.59 6.27
C ILE A 215 -14.31 -8.07 4.97
N PRO A 216 -15.03 -7.29 4.15
CA PRO A 216 -14.47 -6.68 2.94
C PRO A 216 -13.38 -5.64 3.25
N SER A 217 -12.41 -5.49 2.34
CA SER A 217 -11.30 -4.52 2.50
C SER A 217 -11.77 -3.10 2.82
N HIS A 218 -12.70 -2.53 2.03
CA HIS A 218 -13.20 -1.16 2.23
C HIS A 218 -13.83 -0.94 3.62
N ARG A 219 -14.52 -1.96 4.15
CA ARG A 219 -15.16 -1.92 5.47
C ARG A 219 -14.12 -1.92 6.58
N LEU A 220 -13.13 -2.81 6.47
CA LEU A 220 -12.04 -2.88 7.44
C LEU A 220 -11.22 -1.56 7.47
N LEU A 221 -10.94 -0.98 6.30
CA LEU A 221 -10.26 0.31 6.19
C LEU A 221 -11.07 1.45 6.82
N ALA A 222 -12.40 1.49 6.61
CA ALA A 222 -13.27 2.46 7.24
C ALA A 222 -13.27 2.34 8.78
N ILE A 223 -13.34 1.10 9.30
CA ILE A 223 -13.30 0.83 10.74
C ILE A 223 -11.97 1.27 11.35
N PHE A 224 -10.84 0.91 10.75
CA PHE A 224 -9.52 1.32 11.26
C PHE A 224 -9.26 2.82 11.12
N ARG A 225 -9.81 3.48 10.09
CA ARG A 225 -9.77 4.94 10.00
C ARG A 225 -10.56 5.59 11.14
N ALA A 226 -11.76 5.11 11.43
CA ALA A 226 -12.58 5.61 12.52
C ALA A 226 -11.92 5.38 13.90
N GLU A 227 -11.23 4.25 14.07
CA GLU A 227 -10.40 3.98 15.25
C GLU A 227 -9.24 4.97 15.38
N ALA A 228 -8.49 5.21 14.30
CA ALA A 228 -7.38 6.16 14.30
C ALA A 228 -7.84 7.61 14.60
N GLN A 229 -9.08 7.94 14.26
CA GLN A 229 -9.74 9.21 14.60
C GLN A 229 -10.29 9.24 16.05
N GLY A 230 -10.22 8.13 16.78
CA GLY A 230 -10.73 8.00 18.15
C GLY A 230 -12.25 7.90 18.26
N ILE A 231 -12.95 7.60 17.16
CA ILE A 231 -14.41 7.51 17.10
C ILE A 231 -14.89 6.10 17.48
N LEU A 232 -14.16 5.07 17.06
CA LEU A 232 -14.47 3.67 17.37
C LEU A 232 -13.41 3.05 18.28
N ARG A 233 -13.84 2.14 19.15
CA ARG A 233 -12.99 1.14 19.80
C ARG A 233 -13.16 -0.16 19.02
N VAL A 234 -12.06 -0.78 18.61
CA VAL A 234 -12.08 -1.99 17.79
C VAL A 234 -11.33 -3.09 18.52
N SER A 235 -11.94 -4.27 18.66
CA SER A 235 -11.25 -5.51 19.05
C SER A 235 -11.35 -6.55 17.94
N VAL A 236 -10.30 -7.35 17.80
CA VAL A 236 -10.21 -8.45 16.83
C VAL A 236 -9.81 -9.71 17.58
N GLU A 237 -10.81 -10.41 18.11
CA GLU A 237 -10.59 -11.54 18.99
C GLU A 237 -11.67 -12.63 18.79
N PRO A 238 -11.33 -13.91 18.97
CA PRO A 238 -12.29 -14.99 19.12
C PRO A 238 -12.77 -15.11 20.58
N GLN A 239 -13.71 -16.04 20.84
CA GLN A 239 -14.06 -16.42 22.21
C GLN A 239 -12.86 -17.04 22.96
N ALA A 240 -12.72 -16.72 24.24
CA ALA A 240 -11.56 -17.09 25.06
C ALA A 240 -11.58 -18.55 25.53
N GLU A 241 -12.74 -19.05 25.94
CA GLU A 241 -12.91 -20.35 26.59
C GLU A 241 -12.39 -21.52 25.76
N PRO A 242 -12.63 -21.60 24.43
CA PRO A 242 -12.08 -22.67 23.59
C PRO A 242 -10.55 -22.63 23.49
N ILE A 243 -9.95 -21.45 23.63
CA ILE A 243 -8.49 -21.27 23.55
C ILE A 243 -7.85 -21.68 24.88
N ILE A 244 -8.38 -21.17 25.99
CA ILE A 244 -7.91 -21.52 27.33
C ILE A 244 -7.99 -23.04 27.51
N SER A 245 -9.11 -23.67 27.12
CA SER A 245 -9.26 -25.14 27.18
C SER A 245 -8.22 -25.89 26.36
N LYS A 246 -7.75 -25.35 25.22
CA LYS A 246 -6.68 -25.96 24.43
C LYS A 246 -5.31 -25.80 25.07
N LEU A 247 -5.03 -24.64 25.64
CA LEU A 247 -3.80 -24.39 26.40
C LEU A 247 -3.74 -25.27 27.65
N GLU A 248 -4.85 -25.39 28.37
CA GLU A 248 -4.97 -26.31 29.52
C GLU A 248 -4.60 -27.74 29.13
N ARG A 249 -5.07 -28.26 27.99
CA ARG A 249 -4.71 -29.61 27.51
C ARG A 249 -3.22 -29.78 27.18
N GLN A 250 -2.49 -28.69 26.93
CA GLN A 250 -1.06 -28.74 26.63
C GLN A 250 -0.21 -28.72 27.89
N PHE A 251 -0.62 -27.95 28.89
CA PHE A 251 0.21 -27.68 30.06
C PHE A 251 -0.26 -28.39 31.33
N ILE A 252 -1.55 -28.71 31.48
CA ILE A 252 -2.08 -29.42 32.65
C ILE A 252 -1.85 -30.92 32.49
N LYS A 253 -1.18 -31.53 33.48
CA LYS A 253 -0.76 -32.94 33.48
C LYS A 253 -1.59 -33.81 34.43
N GLY A 254 -2.40 -33.21 35.30
CA GLY A 254 -3.15 -33.93 36.32
C GLY A 254 -4.11 -33.04 37.10
N TYR A 255 -4.41 -33.42 38.33
CA TYR A 255 -5.37 -32.76 39.20
C TYR A 255 -4.73 -32.34 40.53
N GLY A 256 -5.31 -31.33 41.21
CA GLY A 256 -4.90 -30.88 42.54
C GLY A 256 -4.34 -29.45 42.54
N LYS A 257 -3.97 -28.96 43.73
CA LYS A 257 -3.65 -27.55 43.96
C LYS A 257 -2.55 -26.99 43.05
N ALA A 258 -1.53 -27.78 42.70
CA ALA A 258 -0.48 -27.35 41.78
C ALA A 258 -1.01 -27.16 40.35
N ALA A 259 -1.89 -28.06 39.88
CA ALA A 259 -2.55 -27.92 38.59
C ALA A 259 -3.48 -26.70 38.56
N ASP A 260 -4.16 -26.40 39.67
CA ASP A 260 -5.00 -25.19 39.78
C ASP A 260 -4.16 -23.90 39.65
N GLN A 261 -2.96 -23.85 40.24
CA GLN A 261 -2.05 -22.71 40.06
C GLN A 261 -1.58 -22.56 38.61
N VAL A 262 -1.27 -23.67 37.93
CA VAL A 262 -0.92 -23.67 36.51
C VAL A 262 -2.11 -23.20 35.66
N LYS A 263 -3.33 -23.64 35.96
CA LYS A 263 -4.55 -23.19 35.28
C LYS A 263 -4.74 -21.67 35.40
N MET A 264 -4.59 -21.11 36.59
CA MET A 264 -4.66 -19.66 36.82
C MET A 264 -3.58 -18.91 36.02
N ALA A 265 -2.36 -19.46 35.94
CA ALA A 265 -1.29 -18.89 35.13
C ALA A 265 -1.56 -18.95 33.62
N ILE A 266 -2.20 -20.01 33.12
CA ILE A 266 -2.62 -20.13 31.71
C ILE A 266 -3.69 -19.09 31.36
N GLU A 267 -4.69 -18.92 32.22
CA GLU A 267 -5.74 -17.92 32.00
C GLU A 267 -5.17 -16.50 31.96
N ASP A 268 -4.28 -16.16 32.90
CA ASP A 268 -3.58 -14.87 32.92
C ASP A 268 -2.66 -14.71 31.69
N SER A 269 -1.90 -15.74 31.32
CA SER A 269 -1.07 -15.75 30.10
C SER A 269 -1.89 -15.44 28.86
N TYR A 270 -3.04 -16.11 28.71
CA TYR A 270 -3.93 -15.87 27.58
C TYR A 270 -4.42 -14.43 27.55
N LYS A 271 -5.08 -13.97 28.62
CA LYS A 271 -5.75 -12.66 28.66
C LYS A 271 -4.76 -11.50 28.56
N ARG A 272 -3.61 -11.59 29.24
CA ARG A 272 -2.67 -10.48 29.39
C ARG A 272 -1.58 -10.44 28.34
N LEU A 273 -1.16 -11.59 27.82
CA LEU A 273 0.04 -11.70 26.97
C LEU A 273 -0.28 -12.24 25.57
N LEU A 274 -0.84 -13.45 25.47
CA LEU A 274 -1.07 -14.11 24.18
C LEU A 274 -2.16 -13.40 23.36
N ALA A 275 -3.34 -13.15 23.93
CA ALA A 275 -4.45 -12.57 23.18
C ALA A 275 -4.11 -11.18 22.59
N PRO A 276 -3.56 -10.22 23.35
CA PRO A 276 -3.17 -8.92 22.78
C PRO A 276 -2.07 -9.01 21.72
N SER A 277 -1.08 -9.90 21.93
CA SER A 277 0.01 -10.11 20.97
C SER A 277 -0.52 -10.72 19.66
N ILE A 278 -1.33 -11.77 19.74
CA ILE A 278 -1.87 -12.46 18.57
C ILE A 278 -2.95 -11.62 17.89
N GLU A 279 -3.77 -10.87 18.63
CA GLU A 279 -4.68 -9.87 18.06
C GLU A 279 -3.90 -8.87 17.20
N THR A 280 -2.80 -8.31 17.71
CA THR A 280 -1.96 -7.38 16.96
C THR A 280 -1.43 -8.01 15.66
N GLU A 281 -0.97 -9.28 15.72
CA GLU A 281 -0.56 -10.04 14.52
C GLU A 281 -1.69 -10.11 13.49
N PHE A 282 -2.90 -10.53 13.90
CA PHE A 282 -4.04 -10.69 13.00
C PHE A 282 -4.59 -9.37 12.46
N ARG A 283 -4.55 -8.29 13.26
CA ARG A 283 -4.92 -6.95 12.82
C ARG A 283 -3.98 -6.45 11.72
N ASN A 284 -2.67 -6.63 11.92
CA ASN A 284 -1.67 -6.24 10.92
C ASN A 284 -1.83 -7.06 9.63
N MET A 285 -2.05 -8.37 9.73
CA MET A 285 -2.32 -9.23 8.58
C MET A 285 -3.59 -8.80 7.83
N ALA A 286 -4.67 -8.52 8.54
CA ALA A 286 -5.93 -8.09 7.95
C ALA A 286 -5.79 -6.71 7.28
N LYS A 287 -5.06 -5.78 7.92
CA LYS A 287 -4.72 -4.48 7.34
C LYS A 287 -3.90 -4.62 6.08
N GLU A 288 -2.86 -5.44 6.09
CA GLU A 288 -2.00 -5.66 4.92
C GLU A 288 -2.77 -6.26 3.74
N LYS A 289 -3.67 -7.21 4.03
CA LYS A 289 -4.56 -7.78 3.01
C LYS A 289 -5.50 -6.71 2.43
N ALA A 290 -6.16 -5.95 3.30
CA ALA A 290 -7.06 -4.88 2.86
C ALA A 290 -6.34 -3.81 2.04
N ASP A 291 -5.13 -3.41 2.45
CA ASP A 291 -4.27 -2.48 1.70
C ASP A 291 -3.94 -3.02 0.32
N THR A 292 -3.55 -4.29 0.22
CA THR A 292 -3.21 -4.91 -1.06
C THR A 292 -4.42 -4.90 -2.01
N GLU A 293 -5.58 -5.35 -1.54
CA GLU A 293 -6.82 -5.37 -2.34
C GLU A 293 -7.24 -3.95 -2.79
N ALA A 294 -7.16 -2.97 -1.90
CA ALA A 294 -7.51 -1.59 -2.22
C ALA A 294 -6.52 -0.97 -3.23
N ILE A 295 -5.21 -1.20 -3.03
CA ILE A 295 -4.16 -0.72 -3.94
C ILE A 295 -4.31 -1.34 -5.34
N ASP A 296 -4.71 -2.61 -5.45
CA ASP A 296 -4.94 -3.25 -6.74
C ASP A 296 -6.13 -2.60 -7.50
N VAL A 297 -7.19 -2.24 -6.78
CA VAL A 297 -8.31 -1.46 -7.34
C VAL A 297 -7.84 -0.06 -7.76
N PHE A 298 -7.07 0.64 -6.93
CA PHE A 298 -6.52 1.96 -7.25
C PHE A 298 -5.61 1.93 -8.48
N SER A 299 -4.75 0.91 -8.59
CA SER A 299 -3.89 0.70 -9.75
C SER A 299 -4.72 0.46 -11.02
N SER A 300 -5.78 -0.34 -10.92
CA SER A 300 -6.69 -0.60 -12.05
C SER A 300 -7.43 0.66 -12.49
N ASN A 301 -7.94 1.45 -11.54
CA ASN A 301 -8.60 2.73 -11.81
C ASN A 301 -7.64 3.73 -12.46
N LEU A 302 -6.39 3.80 -11.98
CA LEU A 302 -5.36 4.63 -12.59
C LEU A 302 -5.08 4.21 -14.04
N LYS A 303 -4.94 2.90 -14.31
CA LYS A 303 -4.72 2.40 -15.67
C LYS A 303 -5.86 2.78 -16.61
N GLN A 304 -7.11 2.63 -16.17
CA GLN A 304 -8.27 3.05 -16.96
C GLN A 304 -8.23 4.55 -17.28
N LEU A 305 -7.87 5.37 -16.30
CA LEU A 305 -7.75 6.82 -16.50
C LEU A 305 -6.63 7.16 -17.49
N LEU A 306 -5.44 6.57 -17.34
CA LEU A 306 -4.29 6.80 -18.21
C LEU A 306 -4.50 6.33 -19.65
N LEU A 307 -5.27 5.25 -19.84
CA LEU A 307 -5.55 4.67 -21.15
C LEU A 307 -6.89 5.13 -21.74
N THR A 308 -7.45 6.23 -21.20
CA THR A 308 -8.61 6.86 -21.81
C THR A 308 -8.28 7.27 -23.25
N PRO A 309 -9.16 7.02 -24.25
CA PRO A 309 -8.87 7.36 -25.63
C PRO A 309 -8.58 8.86 -25.81
N PRO A 310 -7.44 9.23 -26.43
CA PRO A 310 -7.10 10.62 -26.67
C PRO A 310 -7.96 11.22 -27.79
N LEU A 311 -8.33 12.50 -27.67
CA LEU A 311 -8.96 13.25 -28.76
C LEU A 311 -7.97 13.54 -29.90
N GLY A 312 -6.67 13.62 -29.57
CA GLY A 312 -5.59 13.94 -30.51
C GLY A 312 -5.40 15.44 -30.72
N GLN A 313 -4.74 15.78 -31.83
CA GLN A 313 -4.36 17.13 -32.21
C GLN A 313 -5.59 17.92 -32.72
N LYS A 314 -6.34 18.51 -31.79
CA LYS A 314 -7.49 19.37 -32.08
C LYS A 314 -7.44 20.61 -31.21
N CYS A 315 -7.99 21.72 -31.69
CA CYS A 315 -8.19 22.90 -30.85
C CYS A 315 -9.27 22.64 -29.80
N VAL A 316 -8.93 22.82 -28.52
CA VAL A 316 -9.78 22.50 -27.37
C VAL A 316 -10.03 23.74 -26.53
N LEU A 317 -11.29 24.00 -26.19
CA LEU A 317 -11.65 24.97 -25.16
C LEU A 317 -11.90 24.22 -23.86
N ALA A 318 -11.10 24.49 -22.83
CA ALA A 318 -11.22 23.83 -21.54
C ALA A 318 -11.85 24.75 -20.50
N ILE A 319 -12.76 24.19 -19.72
CA ILE A 319 -13.51 24.88 -18.68
C ILE A 319 -13.28 24.16 -17.35
N ASP A 320 -12.72 24.90 -16.39
CA ASP A 320 -12.70 24.55 -14.97
C ASP A 320 -13.93 25.17 -14.27
N PRO A 321 -14.98 24.38 -13.99
CA PRO A 321 -16.26 24.89 -13.51
C PRO A 321 -16.18 25.53 -12.13
N GLY A 322 -17.09 26.47 -11.86
CA GLY A 322 -17.23 27.08 -10.54
C GLY A 322 -18.46 27.96 -10.41
N TYR A 323 -18.98 28.04 -9.18
CA TYR A 323 -20.05 28.97 -8.82
C TYR A 323 -19.48 30.36 -8.50
N ARG A 324 -19.08 30.59 -7.23
CA ARG A 324 -18.65 31.89 -6.71
C ARG A 324 -17.46 32.51 -7.44
N THR A 325 -16.49 31.69 -7.84
CA THR A 325 -15.26 32.13 -8.52
C THR A 325 -15.38 32.13 -10.04
N GLY A 326 -16.55 31.79 -10.58
CA GLY A 326 -16.78 31.63 -12.02
C GLY A 326 -16.12 30.38 -12.60
N CYS A 327 -16.42 30.15 -13.88
CA CYS A 327 -15.81 29.10 -14.68
C CYS A 327 -14.57 29.68 -15.39
N LYS A 328 -13.41 29.05 -15.20
CA LYS A 328 -12.16 29.49 -15.85
C LYS A 328 -12.07 28.81 -17.20
N VAL A 329 -11.88 29.61 -18.25
CA VAL A 329 -11.91 29.17 -19.65
C VAL A 329 -10.52 29.35 -20.24
N THR A 330 -10.02 28.32 -20.92
CA THR A 330 -8.76 28.36 -21.67
C THR A 330 -8.97 27.82 -23.08
N CYS A 331 -8.36 28.45 -24.06
CA CYS A 331 -8.34 27.99 -25.45
C CYS A 331 -6.96 27.41 -25.75
N LEU A 332 -6.92 26.16 -26.18
CA LEU A 332 -5.71 25.42 -26.52
C LEU A 332 -5.65 25.19 -28.02
N GLY A 333 -4.45 25.35 -28.60
CA GLY A 333 -4.18 24.98 -29.99
C GLY A 333 -4.03 23.47 -30.16
N GLU A 334 -3.83 23.01 -31.40
CA GLU A 334 -3.72 21.59 -31.76
C GLU A 334 -2.58 20.85 -31.04
N ASN A 335 -1.51 21.57 -30.67
CA ASN A 335 -0.38 21.03 -29.91
C ASN A 335 -0.55 21.15 -28.38
N GLY A 336 -1.65 21.73 -27.91
CA GLY A 336 -1.93 21.96 -26.49
C GLY A 336 -1.29 23.24 -25.92
N ASP A 337 -0.82 24.15 -26.77
CA ASP A 337 -0.33 25.47 -26.37
C ASP A 337 -1.49 26.36 -25.92
N LEU A 338 -1.29 27.16 -24.87
CA LEU A 338 -2.28 28.10 -24.38
C LEU A 338 -2.38 29.31 -25.32
N LEU A 339 -3.51 29.46 -26.00
CA LEU A 339 -3.77 30.57 -26.93
C LEU A 339 -4.45 31.76 -26.25
N HIS A 340 -5.39 31.47 -25.34
CA HIS A 340 -6.17 32.49 -24.64
C HIS A 340 -6.74 31.94 -23.34
N HIS A 341 -6.98 32.81 -22.36
CA HIS A 341 -7.72 32.47 -21.16
C HIS A 341 -8.62 33.62 -20.72
N THR A 342 -9.73 33.29 -20.07
CA THR A 342 -10.68 34.25 -19.49
C THR A 342 -11.49 33.58 -18.38
N ALA A 343 -12.37 34.32 -17.71
CA ALA A 343 -13.35 33.79 -16.78
C ALA A 343 -14.76 34.17 -17.24
N ILE A 344 -15.70 33.26 -17.07
CA ILE A 344 -17.13 33.49 -17.32
C ILE A 344 -17.94 33.15 -16.08
N TYR A 345 -19.09 33.79 -15.90
CA TYR A 345 -19.92 33.61 -14.70
C TYR A 345 -21.36 33.16 -15.03
N PRO A 346 -21.56 32.01 -15.70
CA PRO A 346 -22.88 31.56 -16.12
C PRO A 346 -23.79 31.15 -14.96
N HIS A 347 -23.22 30.80 -13.80
CA HIS A 347 -23.91 30.20 -12.65
C HIS A 347 -24.12 31.20 -11.49
N PRO A 348 -24.91 30.85 -10.46
CA PRO A 348 -25.00 31.65 -9.25
C PRO A 348 -23.64 31.88 -8.59
N PRO A 349 -23.41 33.04 -7.96
CA PRO A 349 -24.39 34.11 -7.71
C PRO A 349 -24.59 35.12 -8.86
N GLN A 350 -23.70 35.19 -9.85
CA GLN A 350 -23.73 36.25 -10.87
C GLN A 350 -24.76 35.98 -11.99
N ASN A 351 -24.99 34.72 -12.37
CA ASN A 351 -25.98 34.31 -13.37
C ASN A 351 -25.87 35.05 -14.73
N GLN A 352 -24.64 35.35 -15.19
CA GLN A 352 -24.36 36.06 -16.44
C GLN A 352 -24.43 35.14 -17.67
N PHE A 353 -25.54 34.42 -17.82
CA PHE A 353 -25.73 33.39 -18.85
C PHE A 353 -25.53 33.90 -20.29
N ASN A 354 -26.13 35.05 -20.62
CA ASN A 354 -26.10 35.60 -21.98
C ASN A 354 -24.71 36.12 -22.37
N GLU A 355 -23.99 36.73 -21.41
CA GLU A 355 -22.63 37.23 -21.62
C GLU A 355 -21.63 36.07 -21.78
N ALA A 356 -21.76 35.05 -20.92
CA ALA A 356 -21.00 33.82 -21.04
C ALA A 356 -21.23 33.12 -22.39
N THR A 357 -22.48 33.07 -22.86
CA THR A 357 -22.83 32.48 -24.17
C THR A 357 -22.13 33.19 -25.31
N LYS A 358 -22.21 34.53 -25.36
CA LYS A 358 -21.55 35.34 -26.40
C LYS A 358 -20.05 35.15 -26.38
N THR A 359 -19.45 35.11 -25.19
CA THR A 359 -18.01 34.89 -25.00
C THR A 359 -17.60 33.53 -25.56
N LEU A 360 -18.30 32.45 -25.21
CA LEU A 360 -17.97 31.11 -25.72
C LEU A 360 -18.16 31.01 -27.24
N GLN A 361 -19.22 31.58 -27.81
CA GLN A 361 -19.41 31.60 -29.27
C GLN A 361 -18.26 32.31 -29.99
N HIS A 362 -17.85 33.47 -29.47
CA HIS A 362 -16.72 34.23 -30.01
C HIS A 362 -15.41 33.44 -29.95
N LEU A 363 -15.08 32.86 -28.79
CA LEU A 363 -13.85 32.08 -28.62
C LEU A 363 -13.82 30.83 -29.51
N VAL A 364 -14.96 30.13 -29.63
CA VAL A 364 -15.08 28.96 -30.51
C VAL A 364 -14.78 29.33 -31.96
N GLN A 365 -15.32 30.45 -32.43
CA GLN A 365 -15.08 30.92 -33.80
C GLN A 365 -13.65 31.44 -34.00
N GLN A 366 -13.13 32.24 -33.07
CA GLN A 366 -11.81 32.85 -33.19
C GLN A 366 -10.68 31.82 -33.21
N PHE A 367 -10.78 30.78 -32.39
CA PHE A 367 -9.71 29.78 -32.21
C PHE A 367 -10.00 28.45 -32.92
N ASN A 368 -11.02 28.39 -33.76
CA ASN A 368 -11.46 27.18 -34.47
C ASN A 368 -11.61 25.97 -33.54
N ILE A 369 -12.25 26.18 -32.39
CA ILE A 369 -12.41 25.14 -31.37
C ILE A 369 -13.27 23.99 -31.91
N GLN A 370 -12.79 22.76 -31.75
CA GLN A 370 -13.47 21.54 -32.21
C GLN A 370 -14.07 20.75 -31.06
N ALA A 371 -13.58 20.96 -29.83
CA ALA A 371 -14.08 20.29 -28.64
C ALA A 371 -14.03 21.19 -27.40
N ILE A 372 -15.01 21.01 -26.51
CA ILE A 372 -15.05 21.64 -25.19
C ILE A 372 -14.78 20.58 -24.14
N ALA A 373 -13.74 20.76 -23.35
CA ALA A 373 -13.39 19.92 -22.19
C ALA A 373 -13.92 20.56 -20.91
N ILE A 374 -14.72 19.86 -20.12
CA ILE A 374 -15.31 20.38 -18.88
C ILE A 374 -14.85 19.52 -17.70
N GLY A 375 -14.21 20.12 -16.70
CA GLY A 375 -13.86 19.44 -15.46
C GLY A 375 -15.09 18.85 -14.74
N ASN A 376 -14.94 17.68 -14.12
CA ASN A 376 -16.05 16.97 -13.45
C ASN A 376 -16.24 17.39 -11.98
N GLY A 377 -15.73 18.54 -11.57
CA GLY A 377 -15.83 19.07 -10.22
C GLY A 377 -17.13 19.82 -9.91
N THR A 378 -16.99 20.82 -9.05
CA THR A 378 -18.10 21.64 -8.55
C THR A 378 -18.73 22.45 -9.68
N ALA A 379 -20.06 22.45 -9.80
CA ALA A 379 -20.80 23.09 -10.90
C ALA A 379 -20.61 22.47 -12.30
N SER A 380 -19.99 21.27 -12.40
CA SER A 380 -19.74 20.61 -13.68
C SER A 380 -21.02 20.25 -14.42
N ARG A 381 -22.04 19.72 -13.72
CA ARG A 381 -23.32 19.32 -14.32
C ARG A 381 -24.03 20.51 -14.97
N GLU A 382 -24.07 21.64 -14.28
CA GLU A 382 -24.66 22.88 -14.76
C GLU A 382 -23.84 23.45 -15.93
N THR A 383 -22.51 23.35 -15.88
CA THR A 383 -21.63 23.82 -16.96
C THR A 383 -21.77 22.99 -18.23
N VAL A 384 -21.93 21.67 -18.10
CA VAL A 384 -22.22 20.77 -19.23
C VAL A 384 -23.56 21.13 -19.85
N ALA A 385 -24.63 21.27 -19.05
CA ALA A 385 -25.95 21.64 -19.53
C ALA A 385 -25.94 23.02 -20.21
N PHE A 386 -25.20 23.98 -19.63
CA PHE A 386 -24.97 25.30 -20.22
C PHE A 386 -24.32 25.19 -21.60
N CYS A 387 -23.16 24.53 -21.72
CA CYS A 387 -22.44 24.41 -22.99
C CYS A 387 -23.25 23.68 -24.07
N GLN A 388 -24.02 22.65 -23.68
CA GLN A 388 -24.90 21.91 -24.59
C GLN A 388 -26.11 22.72 -25.07
N SER A 389 -26.53 23.76 -24.33
CA SER A 389 -27.64 24.64 -24.72
C SER A 389 -27.24 25.70 -25.76
N ILE A 390 -25.94 25.96 -25.92
CA ILE A 390 -25.42 26.97 -26.85
C ILE A 390 -25.42 26.40 -28.27
N ARG A 391 -25.94 27.19 -29.22
CA ARG A 391 -25.79 26.91 -30.65
C ARG A 391 -24.49 27.54 -31.16
N PHE A 392 -23.58 26.70 -31.63
CA PHE A 392 -22.34 27.12 -32.28
C PHE A 392 -22.50 27.04 -33.80
N ASP A 393 -21.86 27.96 -34.53
CA ASP A 393 -21.88 27.99 -36.00
C ASP A 393 -21.00 26.88 -36.62
N MET A 394 -20.23 26.17 -35.80
CA MET A 394 -19.39 25.04 -36.18
C MET A 394 -19.68 23.81 -35.31
N PRO A 395 -19.43 22.58 -35.80
CA PRO A 395 -19.63 21.37 -35.00
C PRO A 395 -18.61 21.31 -33.86
N VAL A 396 -19.10 21.42 -32.62
CA VAL A 396 -18.29 21.34 -31.40
C VAL A 396 -18.82 20.21 -30.51
N ALA A 397 -17.94 19.29 -30.13
CA ALA A 397 -18.28 18.22 -29.20
C ALA A 397 -17.97 18.63 -27.76
N VAL A 398 -18.87 18.34 -26.82
CA VAL A 398 -18.71 18.65 -25.39
C VAL A 398 -18.37 17.36 -24.63
N PHE A 399 -17.28 17.39 -23.88
CA PHE A 399 -16.77 16.26 -23.11
C PHE A 399 -16.61 16.62 -21.64
N THR A 400 -16.98 15.68 -20.77
CA THR A 400 -16.63 15.73 -19.36
C THR A 400 -15.27 15.06 -19.14
N VAL A 401 -14.39 15.71 -18.39
CA VAL A 401 -13.02 15.28 -18.13
C VAL A 401 -12.79 15.17 -16.63
N ASN A 402 -12.10 14.12 -16.21
CA ASN A 402 -11.70 13.96 -14.82
C ASN A 402 -10.69 15.04 -14.43
N GLU A 403 -11.01 15.88 -13.44
CA GLU A 403 -10.14 16.95 -12.94
C GLU A 403 -9.29 16.54 -11.73
N ALA A 404 -9.38 15.30 -11.27
CA ALA A 404 -8.62 14.82 -10.11
C ALA A 404 -7.12 15.06 -10.29
N GLY A 405 -6.50 15.76 -9.34
CA GLY A 405 -5.09 16.15 -9.40
C GLY A 405 -4.80 17.40 -10.25
N ALA A 406 -5.78 18.04 -10.91
CA ALA A 406 -5.54 19.28 -11.67
C ALA A 406 -5.08 20.43 -10.75
N SER A 407 -5.61 20.48 -9.53
CA SER A 407 -5.17 21.43 -8.49
C SER A 407 -3.74 21.13 -7.98
N ILE A 408 -3.36 19.85 -7.93
CA ILE A 408 -1.99 19.44 -7.57
C ILE A 408 -1.02 19.83 -8.69
N TYR A 409 -1.39 19.57 -9.94
CA TYR A 409 -0.64 19.99 -11.11
C TYR A 409 -0.44 21.51 -11.12
N SER A 410 -1.53 22.29 -10.99
CA SER A 410 -1.45 23.75 -11.15
C SER A 410 -0.59 24.45 -10.09
N ALA A 411 -0.47 23.85 -8.91
CA ALA A 411 0.40 24.29 -7.82
C ALA A 411 1.81 23.69 -7.88
N SER A 412 2.12 22.82 -8.84
CA SER A 412 3.42 22.16 -8.97
C SER A 412 4.49 23.05 -9.61
N ASP A 413 5.76 22.68 -9.41
CA ASP A 413 6.89 23.32 -10.10
C ASP A 413 6.84 23.08 -11.62
N VAL A 414 6.27 21.96 -12.05
CA VAL A 414 6.09 21.64 -13.47
C VAL A 414 5.18 22.67 -14.12
N ALA A 415 4.01 22.94 -13.54
CA ALA A 415 3.09 23.92 -14.09
C ALA A 415 3.62 25.36 -13.99
N ARG A 416 4.40 25.68 -12.94
CA ARG A 416 5.12 26.96 -12.83
C ARG A 416 6.16 27.14 -13.93
N ALA A 417 6.88 26.08 -14.28
CA ALA A 417 7.87 26.12 -15.36
C ALA A 417 7.23 26.21 -16.74
N GLU A 418 6.11 25.50 -16.97
CA GLU A 418 5.37 25.55 -18.23
C GLU A 418 4.64 26.90 -18.43
N PHE A 419 4.12 27.48 -17.35
CA PHE A 419 3.30 28.69 -17.39
C PHE A 419 3.67 29.69 -16.28
N PRO A 420 4.86 30.30 -16.32
CA PRO A 420 5.37 31.15 -15.25
C PRO A 420 4.47 32.37 -14.97
N ASP A 421 3.94 32.97 -16.03
CA ASP A 421 3.13 34.20 -15.96
C ASP A 421 1.63 33.96 -15.73
N GLN A 422 1.20 32.69 -15.65
CA GLN A 422 -0.22 32.34 -15.46
C GLN A 422 -0.51 32.01 -14.00
N ASP A 423 -1.70 32.35 -13.52
CA ASP A 423 -2.11 31.99 -12.17
C ASP A 423 -2.51 30.51 -12.06
N VAL A 424 -2.72 30.06 -10.81
CA VAL A 424 -3.01 28.66 -10.49
C VAL A 424 -4.32 28.16 -11.12
N THR A 425 -5.30 29.01 -11.34
CA THR A 425 -6.59 28.62 -11.89
C THR A 425 -6.52 28.38 -13.40
N VAL A 426 -5.80 29.24 -14.13
CA VAL A 426 -5.54 29.06 -15.56
C VAL A 426 -4.74 27.79 -15.81
N ARG A 427 -3.68 27.53 -15.02
CA ARG A 427 -2.90 26.28 -15.11
C ARG A 427 -3.77 25.03 -14.91
N GLY A 428 -4.75 25.09 -14.00
CA GLY A 428 -5.71 24.01 -13.77
C GLY A 428 -6.58 23.75 -14.99
N ALA A 429 -7.17 24.81 -15.57
CA ALA A 429 -8.00 24.72 -16.77
C ALA A 429 -7.22 24.20 -18.00
N VAL A 430 -5.95 24.62 -18.17
CA VAL A 430 -5.06 24.07 -19.21
C VAL A 430 -4.91 22.56 -19.05
N SER A 431 -4.72 22.06 -17.83
CA SER A 431 -4.58 20.61 -17.59
C SER A 431 -5.84 19.84 -17.97
N ILE A 432 -7.04 20.39 -17.70
CA ILE A 432 -8.31 19.78 -18.12
C ILE A 432 -8.37 19.63 -19.64
N GLY A 433 -7.97 20.65 -20.39
CA GLY A 433 -7.95 20.58 -21.85
C GLY A 433 -6.94 19.56 -22.38
N ARG A 434 -5.71 19.59 -21.87
CA ARG A 434 -4.66 18.65 -22.28
C ARG A 434 -4.97 17.21 -21.94
N ARG A 435 -5.71 16.95 -20.85
CA ARG A 435 -6.21 15.60 -20.53
C ARG A 435 -7.20 15.08 -21.57
N LEU A 436 -8.04 15.94 -22.17
CA LEU A 436 -8.90 15.50 -23.26
C LEU A 436 -8.09 15.18 -24.52
N MET A 437 -7.06 15.99 -24.80
CA MET A 437 -6.18 15.82 -25.96
C MET A 437 -5.36 14.52 -25.86
N ASP A 438 -4.67 14.32 -24.74
CA ASP A 438 -3.87 13.14 -24.42
C ASP A 438 -3.82 12.91 -22.89
N PRO A 439 -4.69 12.04 -22.35
CA PRO A 439 -4.73 11.74 -20.92
C PRO A 439 -3.40 11.24 -20.37
N LEU A 440 -2.71 10.36 -21.12
CA LEU A 440 -1.47 9.74 -20.68
C LEU A 440 -0.38 10.80 -20.55
N ALA A 441 -0.16 11.61 -21.58
CA ALA A 441 0.91 12.62 -21.59
C ALA A 441 0.73 13.70 -20.52
N GLU A 442 -0.51 14.03 -20.16
CA GLU A 442 -0.81 15.05 -19.16
C GLU A 442 -0.79 14.50 -17.73
N LEU A 443 -1.35 13.31 -17.48
CA LEU A 443 -1.45 12.75 -16.12
C LEU A 443 -0.10 12.29 -15.55
N VAL A 444 0.85 11.87 -16.40
CA VAL A 444 2.21 11.49 -15.94
C VAL A 444 3.02 12.65 -15.34
N LYS A 445 2.56 13.90 -15.50
CA LYS A 445 3.18 15.08 -14.88
C LYS A 445 2.89 15.20 -13.38
N ILE A 446 1.96 14.40 -12.86
CA ILE A 446 1.50 14.42 -11.47
C ILE A 446 2.07 13.18 -10.75
N ASP A 447 2.44 13.30 -9.48
CA ASP A 447 2.75 12.12 -8.65
C ASP A 447 1.52 11.20 -8.66
N PRO A 448 1.62 9.94 -9.12
CA PRO A 448 0.47 9.06 -9.31
C PRO A 448 -0.37 8.90 -8.04
N LYS A 449 0.26 8.94 -6.86
CA LYS A 449 -0.43 8.86 -5.56
C LYS A 449 -1.28 10.09 -5.22
N SER A 450 -1.08 11.19 -5.94
CA SER A 450 -1.85 12.44 -5.79
C SER A 450 -3.03 12.51 -6.78
N ILE A 451 -3.12 11.57 -7.71
CA ILE A 451 -4.30 11.37 -8.54
C ILE A 451 -5.32 10.61 -7.68
N GLY A 452 -6.51 11.19 -7.50
CA GLY A 452 -7.58 10.56 -6.72
C GLY A 452 -8.13 9.34 -7.47
N VAL A 453 -7.72 8.14 -7.06
CA VAL A 453 -8.03 6.87 -7.73
C VAL A 453 -8.91 5.94 -6.90
N GLY A 454 -9.26 6.33 -5.67
CA GLY A 454 -10.30 5.68 -4.89
C GLY A 454 -10.49 6.22 -3.48
N GLN A 455 -11.54 5.73 -2.82
CA GLN A 455 -11.78 6.04 -1.41
C GLN A 455 -10.71 5.40 -0.51
N TYR A 456 -10.37 6.06 0.60
CA TYR A 456 -9.38 5.58 1.57
C TYR A 456 -7.95 5.43 1.04
N GLN A 457 -7.62 6.05 -0.10
CA GLN A 457 -6.28 6.05 -0.67
C GLN A 457 -5.20 6.60 0.28
N HIS A 458 -5.56 7.49 1.21
CA HIS A 458 -4.64 8.00 2.23
C HIS A 458 -4.51 7.09 3.46
N ASP A 459 -5.40 6.11 3.61
CA ASP A 459 -5.47 5.20 4.77
C ASP A 459 -4.72 3.88 4.51
N VAL A 460 -4.34 3.58 3.27
CA VAL A 460 -3.50 2.42 2.92
C VAL A 460 -2.01 2.69 3.12
N ASN A 461 -1.18 1.64 3.10
CA ASN A 461 0.27 1.78 3.11
C ASN A 461 0.78 2.62 1.91
N GLN A 462 1.27 3.82 2.21
CA GLN A 462 1.65 4.82 1.20
C GLN A 462 2.87 4.42 0.37
N ILE A 463 3.79 3.61 0.92
CA ILE A 463 4.96 3.10 0.19
C ILE A 463 4.51 2.09 -0.86
N LYS A 464 3.72 1.09 -0.45
CA LYS A 464 3.15 0.08 -1.35
C LYS A 464 2.24 0.71 -2.41
N LEU A 465 1.44 1.71 -2.02
CA LEU A 465 0.59 2.47 -2.95
C LEU A 465 1.45 3.11 -4.03
N LYS A 466 2.47 3.89 -3.64
CA LYS A 466 3.34 4.57 -4.59
C LYS A 466 4.00 3.59 -5.57
N GLU A 467 4.61 2.52 -5.06
CA GLU A 467 5.25 1.50 -5.90
C GLU A 467 4.28 0.86 -6.91
N SER A 468 3.04 0.59 -6.50
CA SER A 468 2.02 -0.01 -7.36
C SER A 468 1.53 0.97 -8.44
N LEU A 469 1.28 2.23 -8.07
CA LEU A 469 0.84 3.25 -9.02
C LEU A 469 1.94 3.63 -10.01
N ASP A 470 3.19 3.78 -9.56
CA ASP A 470 4.34 4.03 -10.44
C ASP A 470 4.50 2.88 -11.46
N ARG A 471 4.32 1.63 -11.04
CA ARG A 471 4.32 0.46 -11.93
C ARG A 471 3.15 0.48 -12.91
N ALA A 472 1.97 0.94 -12.48
CA ALA A 472 0.81 1.09 -13.36
C ALA A 472 1.10 2.10 -14.47
N VAL A 473 1.71 3.24 -14.12
CA VAL A 473 2.16 4.26 -15.09
C VAL A 473 3.20 3.68 -16.04
N GLU A 474 4.25 3.02 -15.54
CA GLU A 474 5.26 2.38 -16.39
C GLU A 474 4.59 1.40 -17.38
N SER A 475 3.69 0.54 -16.90
CA SER A 475 2.95 -0.41 -17.74
C SER A 475 2.15 0.30 -18.86
N CYS A 476 1.40 1.36 -18.53
CA CYS A 476 0.62 2.13 -19.52
C CYS A 476 1.51 2.85 -20.54
N VAL A 477 2.57 3.52 -20.08
CA VAL A 477 3.48 4.28 -20.94
C VAL A 477 4.17 3.35 -21.95
N ASN A 478 4.60 2.18 -21.49
CA ASN A 478 5.30 1.22 -22.33
C ASN A 478 4.32 0.43 -23.23
N SER A 479 3.02 0.35 -22.92
CA SER A 479 2.04 -0.35 -23.77
C SER A 479 1.60 0.46 -24.99
N VAL A 480 1.46 1.79 -24.86
CA VAL A 480 0.99 2.68 -25.94
C VAL A 480 2.09 2.97 -26.99
N GLY A 481 3.36 3.05 -26.54
CA GLY A 481 4.46 3.50 -27.38
C GLY A 481 4.52 5.03 -27.48
N ILE A 482 5.73 5.59 -27.53
CA ILE A 482 5.93 7.04 -27.33
C ILE A 482 6.59 7.66 -28.56
N ASN A 483 6.09 8.82 -28.99
CA ASN A 483 6.78 9.66 -29.95
C ASN A 483 7.88 10.47 -29.25
N ILE A 484 9.15 10.14 -29.51
CA ILE A 484 10.31 10.79 -28.88
C ILE A 484 10.41 12.30 -29.21
N ASN A 485 9.87 12.71 -30.36
CA ASN A 485 9.97 14.09 -30.82
C ASN A 485 8.97 15.02 -30.12
N THR A 486 7.91 14.47 -29.51
CA THR A 486 6.90 15.27 -28.79
C THR A 486 6.83 14.95 -27.30
N ALA A 487 7.40 13.81 -26.86
CA ALA A 487 7.34 13.40 -25.46
C ALA A 487 7.96 14.43 -24.51
N SER A 488 7.29 14.64 -23.37
CA SER A 488 7.84 15.42 -22.27
C SER A 488 8.89 14.61 -21.49
N THR A 489 9.75 15.30 -20.74
CA THR A 489 10.68 14.66 -19.80
C THR A 489 9.97 13.71 -18.83
N HIS A 490 8.78 14.09 -18.35
CA HIS A 490 8.00 13.29 -17.41
C HIS A 490 7.54 11.98 -18.04
N LEU A 491 7.00 12.03 -19.27
CA LEU A 491 6.61 10.83 -20.00
C LEU A 491 7.80 9.91 -20.27
N LEU A 492 8.94 10.47 -20.66
CA LEU A 492 10.17 9.71 -20.92
C LEU A 492 10.74 9.04 -19.66
N THR A 493 10.51 9.61 -18.47
CA THR A 493 11.00 9.05 -17.20
C THR A 493 10.42 7.67 -16.92
N TYR A 494 9.18 7.43 -17.35
CA TYR A 494 8.48 6.14 -17.21
C TYR A 494 8.75 5.16 -18.36
N VAL A 495 9.57 5.53 -19.35
CA VAL A 495 10.04 4.55 -20.35
C VAL A 495 11.02 3.62 -19.67
N SER A 496 10.80 2.33 -19.88
CA SER A 496 11.61 1.31 -19.22
C SER A 496 13.09 1.48 -19.57
N GLY A 497 13.93 1.66 -18.56
CA GLY A 497 15.39 1.81 -18.70
C GLY A 497 15.89 3.24 -18.97
N LEU A 498 15.04 4.28 -18.97
CA LEU A 498 15.49 5.67 -19.09
C LEU A 498 15.68 6.34 -17.72
N GLY A 499 14.60 6.44 -16.94
CA GLY A 499 14.60 7.24 -15.72
C GLY A 499 14.83 8.74 -15.97
N ALA A 500 14.87 9.52 -14.90
CA ALA A 500 14.85 10.99 -14.99
C ALA A 500 16.07 11.59 -15.70
N SER A 501 17.28 11.06 -15.45
CA SER A 501 18.50 11.62 -16.03
C SER A 501 18.57 11.43 -17.55
N LEU A 502 18.22 10.24 -18.06
CA LEU A 502 18.24 10.01 -19.50
C LEU A 502 17.08 10.71 -20.20
N ALA A 503 15.93 10.82 -19.55
CA ALA A 503 14.80 11.60 -20.07
C ALA A 503 15.19 13.07 -20.32
N ASN A 504 15.88 13.71 -19.36
CA ASN A 504 16.40 15.07 -19.52
C ASN A 504 17.40 15.18 -20.67
N ASN A 505 18.35 14.24 -20.76
CA ASN A 505 19.35 14.25 -21.83
C ASN A 505 18.72 14.10 -23.22
N ILE A 506 17.67 13.29 -23.36
CA ILE A 506 16.94 13.13 -24.63
C ILE A 506 16.27 14.44 -25.03
N VAL A 507 15.57 15.10 -24.10
CA VAL A 507 14.89 16.37 -24.40
C VAL A 507 15.90 17.47 -24.71
N GLN A 508 16.99 17.56 -23.97
CA GLN A 508 18.06 18.52 -24.24
C GLN A 508 18.68 18.28 -25.62
N TYR A 509 19.03 17.04 -25.93
CA TYR A 509 19.61 16.69 -27.22
C TYR A 509 18.64 17.00 -28.38
N ARG A 510 17.35 16.71 -28.21
CA ARG A 510 16.28 17.10 -29.16
C ARG A 510 16.24 18.61 -29.36
N SER A 511 16.36 19.41 -28.30
CA SER A 511 16.39 20.86 -28.42
C SER A 511 17.62 21.37 -29.19
N GLU A 512 18.74 20.64 -29.17
CA GLU A 512 19.97 21.00 -29.89
C GLU A 512 19.93 20.62 -31.38
N ILE A 513 19.38 19.45 -31.72
CA ILE A 513 19.39 18.92 -33.09
C ILE A 513 18.08 19.13 -33.86
N GLY A 514 17.00 19.55 -33.18
CA GLY A 514 15.64 19.47 -33.68
C GLY A 514 15.04 18.07 -33.54
N ALA A 515 14.25 17.64 -34.52
CA ALA A 515 13.61 16.32 -34.46
C ALA A 515 14.60 15.18 -34.75
N PHE A 516 14.54 14.12 -33.95
CA PHE A 516 15.18 12.84 -34.25
C PHE A 516 14.62 12.31 -35.57
N GLN A 517 15.53 12.00 -36.51
CA GLN A 517 15.19 11.46 -37.84
C GLN A 517 15.18 9.93 -37.84
N SER A 518 15.87 9.31 -36.89
CA SER A 518 15.86 7.85 -36.73
C SER A 518 16.15 7.43 -35.29
N ARG A 519 15.67 6.25 -34.91
CA ARG A 519 16.00 5.66 -33.59
C ARG A 519 17.50 5.48 -33.38
N ALA A 520 18.30 5.36 -34.45
CA ALA A 520 19.75 5.21 -34.37
C ALA A 520 20.44 6.42 -33.75
N GLU A 521 19.83 7.61 -33.83
CA GLU A 521 20.36 8.85 -33.24
C GLU A 521 20.34 8.86 -31.72
N LEU A 522 19.56 7.97 -31.08
CA LEU A 522 19.62 7.74 -29.63
C LEU A 522 21.03 7.37 -29.15
N LYS A 523 21.86 6.76 -30.02
CA LYS A 523 23.26 6.45 -29.70
C LYS A 523 24.12 7.70 -29.44
N LYS A 524 23.67 8.86 -29.92
CA LYS A 524 24.36 10.14 -29.77
C LYS A 524 23.92 10.90 -28.51
N VAL A 525 22.87 10.44 -27.82
CA VAL A 525 22.38 11.06 -26.58
C VAL A 525 23.43 10.86 -25.47
N PRO A 526 23.85 11.93 -24.78
CA PRO A 526 24.84 11.84 -23.72
C PRO A 526 24.47 10.82 -22.63
N ARG A 527 25.45 10.02 -22.20
CA ARG A 527 25.34 9.02 -21.11
C ARG A 527 24.34 7.89 -21.38
N MET A 528 23.84 7.73 -22.60
CA MET A 528 22.97 6.62 -22.97
C MET A 528 23.81 5.35 -23.24
N GLY A 529 23.85 4.42 -22.29
CA GLY A 529 24.57 3.16 -22.45
C GLY A 529 23.90 2.19 -23.42
N THR A 530 24.65 1.24 -23.98
CA THR A 530 24.17 0.26 -24.98
C THR A 530 22.89 -0.48 -24.55
N LYS A 531 22.78 -0.85 -23.26
CA LYS A 531 21.59 -1.50 -22.71
C LYS A 531 20.37 -0.56 -22.70
N ALA A 532 20.55 0.70 -22.28
CA ALA A 532 19.49 1.70 -22.28
C ALA A 532 19.03 2.03 -23.71
N ILE A 533 19.97 2.14 -24.66
CA ILE A 533 19.68 2.33 -26.08
C ILE A 533 18.84 1.18 -26.62
N LEU A 534 19.27 -0.07 -26.40
CA LEU A 534 18.54 -1.26 -26.86
C LEU A 534 17.14 -1.37 -26.29
N THR A 535 16.96 -0.99 -25.02
CA THR A 535 15.64 -0.98 -24.39
C THR A 535 14.77 0.15 -24.93
N ALA A 536 15.30 1.37 -25.00
CA ALA A 536 14.54 2.55 -25.41
C ALA A 536 14.12 2.51 -26.89
N MET A 537 15.00 2.05 -27.79
CA MET A 537 14.69 1.85 -29.22
C MET A 537 13.47 0.98 -29.47
N ARG A 538 13.06 0.14 -28.51
CA ARG A 538 11.91 -0.76 -28.63
C ARG A 538 10.58 -0.13 -28.23
N TRP A 539 10.61 0.98 -27.47
CA TRP A 539 9.41 1.64 -26.96
C TRP A 539 9.03 2.91 -27.73
N PHE A 540 9.97 3.47 -28.49
CA PHE A 540 9.68 4.62 -29.34
C PHE A 540 8.99 4.21 -30.63
N LEU A 541 7.99 4.98 -31.03
CA LEU A 541 7.38 4.87 -32.35
C LEU A 541 8.39 5.38 -33.41
N ALA A 542 8.37 4.79 -34.61
CA ALA A 542 9.28 5.16 -35.69
C ALA A 542 8.82 6.46 -36.33
#